data_AF-A0A402AZK6-F1
#
_entry.id   AF-A0A402AZK6-F1
#
_cell.length_a   1.000
_cell.length_b   1.000
_cell.length_c   1.000
_cell.angle_alpha   90.00
_cell.angle_beta   90.00
_cell.angle_gamma   90.00
#
_symmetry.space_group_name_H-M   'P 1'
#
loop_
_entity.id
_entity.type
_entity.pdbx_description
1 polymer ?
#
loop_
_entity_poly.entity_id
_entity_poly.type
_entity_poly.pdbx_seq_one_letter_code
_entity_poly.pdbx_strand_id
1 'polypeptide(L)'
;MENRLLGYEHAATVNEVAMWANGLLGKEVPGEPGYTVVKIIQFQLIQISNGYDVLVLVEVKEELEPLNLKKSDVEAIIDITSAVDDRL
;
A
#
# COMPACT_ATOMS: atom_id res chain seq x y z
N MET A 1 -7.86 -1.98 -3.81
CA MET A 1 -7.75 -1.33 -2.49
C MET A 1 -8.03 -2.40 -1.47
N GLU A 2 -7.16 -2.53 -0.47
CA GLU A 2 -7.29 -3.52 0.60
C GLU A 2 -7.15 -2.83 1.96
N ASN A 3 -7.63 -3.49 3.02
CA ASN A 3 -7.44 -3.01 4.39
C ASN A 3 -6.37 -3.83 5.09
N ARG A 4 -5.48 -3.17 5.82
CA ARG A 4 -4.44 -3.80 6.64
C ARG A 4 -4.51 -3.26 8.07
N LEU A 5 -4.23 -4.13 9.03
CA LEU A 5 -4.17 -3.77 10.44
C LEU A 5 -2.70 -3.69 10.86
N LEU A 6 -2.29 -2.53 11.37
CA LEU A 6 -0.92 -2.25 11.79
C LEU A 6 -0.87 -2.03 13.30
N GLY A 7 0.18 -2.56 13.93
CA GLY A 7 0.46 -2.41 15.35
C GLY A 7 1.66 -1.51 15.60
N TYR A 8 1.59 -0.71 16.66
CA TYR A 8 2.73 0.00 17.23
C TYR A 8 2.69 -0.13 18.74
N GLU A 9 3.76 -0.65 19.33
CA GLU A 9 3.80 -1.03 20.73
C GLU A 9 4.72 -0.09 21.52
N HIS A 10 4.43 0.04 22.82
CA HIS A 10 5.28 0.75 23.79
C HIS A 10 5.57 2.22 23.46
N ALA A 11 4.62 2.93 22.85
CA ALA A 11 4.74 4.36 22.63
C ALA A 11 4.74 5.11 23.97
N ALA A 12 5.72 5.97 24.21
CA ALA A 12 5.83 6.72 25.46
C ALA A 12 4.74 7.81 25.57
N THR A 13 4.29 8.36 24.45
CA THR A 13 3.30 9.45 24.44
C THR A 13 2.30 9.33 23.29
N VAL A 14 1.12 9.93 23.46
CA VAL A 14 0.14 10.06 22.37
C VAL A 14 0.69 10.85 21.17
N ASN A 15 1.63 11.78 21.41
CA ASN A 15 2.25 12.54 20.32
C ASN A 15 3.14 11.66 19.44
N GLU A 16 3.92 10.76 20.06
CA GLU A 16 4.72 9.76 19.35
C GLU A 16 3.83 8.85 18.50
N VAL A 17 2.71 8.41 19.07
CA VAL A 17 1.68 7.65 18.37
C VAL A 17 1.15 8.40 17.14
N ALA A 18 0.80 9.67 17.28
CA ALA A 18 0.30 10.49 16.17
C ALA A 18 1.37 10.71 15.09
N MET A 19 2.62 10.95 15.50
CA MET A 19 3.75 11.08 14.58
C MET A 19 3.97 9.79 13.78
N TRP A 20 3.95 8.63 14.44
CA TRP A 20 4.08 7.34 13.77
C TRP A 20 2.96 7.12 12.75
N ALA A 21 1.70 7.30 13.15
CA ALA A 21 0.55 7.07 12.28
C ALA A 21 0.54 8.01 11.06
N ASN A 22 0.78 9.31 11.28
CA ASN A 22 0.91 10.28 10.19
C ASN A 22 2.07 9.96 9.25
N GLY A 23 3.13 9.35 9.80
CA GLY A 23 4.30 8.90 9.05
C GLY A 23 4.04 7.73 8.11
N LEU A 24 2.88 7.05 8.20
CA LEU A 24 2.51 5.93 7.33
C LEU A 24 1.97 6.38 5.97
N LEU A 25 1.26 7.51 5.90
CA LEU A 25 0.55 7.94 4.69
C LEU A 25 1.53 8.15 3.52
N GLY A 26 1.23 7.54 2.38
CA GLY A 26 2.04 7.62 1.18
C GLY A 26 3.35 6.82 1.24
N LYS A 27 3.54 5.99 2.27
CA LYS A 27 4.71 5.10 2.38
C LYS A 27 4.31 3.64 2.23
N GLU A 28 5.32 2.82 1.95
CA GLU A 28 5.14 1.37 1.93
C GLU A 28 4.70 0.84 3.30
N VAL A 29 3.85 -0.17 3.27
CA VAL A 29 3.42 -0.90 4.45
C VAL A 29 4.62 -1.63 5.05
N PRO A 30 4.94 -1.43 6.35
CA PRO A 30 6.03 -2.15 6.99
C PRO A 30 5.86 -3.67 6.88
N GLY A 31 6.83 -4.34 6.26
CA GLY A 31 6.83 -5.81 6.07
C GLY A 31 6.09 -6.31 4.85
N GLU A 32 5.38 -5.44 4.11
CA GLU A 32 4.65 -5.78 2.88
C GLU A 32 5.07 -4.85 1.72
N PRO A 33 6.21 -5.12 1.07
CA PRO A 33 6.66 -4.31 -0.06
C PRO A 33 5.65 -4.35 -1.22
N GLY A 34 5.55 -3.25 -1.97
CA GLY A 34 4.58 -3.10 -3.07
C GLY A 34 3.18 -2.66 -2.65
N TYR A 35 2.92 -2.45 -1.35
CA TYR A 35 1.68 -1.83 -0.86
C TYR A 35 1.96 -0.48 -0.25
N THR A 36 1.29 0.56 -0.71
CA THR A 36 1.39 1.92 -0.19
C THR A 36 0.15 2.27 0.64
N VAL A 37 0.34 2.85 1.81
CA VAL A 37 -0.76 3.31 2.67
C VAL A 37 -1.39 4.56 2.07
N VAL A 38 -2.70 4.52 1.79
CA VAL A 38 -3.43 5.65 1.19
C VAL A 38 -4.29 6.40 2.20
N LYS A 39 -4.77 5.73 3.24
CA LYS A 39 -5.68 6.32 4.22
C LYS A 39 -5.64 5.59 5.56
N ILE A 40 -5.77 6.34 6.65
CA ILE A 40 -6.08 5.79 7.97
C ILE A 40 -7.60 5.75 8.13
N ILE A 41 -8.16 4.56 8.38
CA ILE A 41 -9.60 4.34 8.53
C ILE A 41 -10.02 4.45 9.99
N GLN A 42 -9.33 3.71 10.86
CA GLN A 42 -9.67 3.60 12.26
C GLN A 42 -8.41 3.58 13.12
N PHE A 43 -8.58 4.11 14.33
CA PHE A 43 -7.54 4.25 15.32
C PHE A 43 -8.01 3.69 16.66
N GLN A 44 -7.22 2.81 17.27
CA GLN A 44 -7.47 2.31 18.61
C GLN A 44 -6.20 2.43 19.45
N LEU A 45 -6.32 3.18 20.54
CA LEU A 45 -5.26 3.43 21.51
C LEU A 45 -5.55 2.62 22.78
N ILE A 46 -4.55 1.90 23.27
CA ILE A 46 -4.63 1.10 24.49
C ILE A 46 -3.60 1.66 25.45
N GLN A 47 -4.07 2.26 26.56
CA GLN A 47 -3.17 2.76 27.59
C GLN A 47 -2.62 1.58 28.41
N ILE A 48 -1.29 1.51 28.51
CA ILE A 48 -0.57 0.55 29.35
C ILE A 48 0.13 1.28 30.51
N SER A 49 0.75 0.55 31.43
CA SER A 49 1.33 1.11 32.66
C SER A 49 2.32 2.26 32.41
N ASN A 50 3.13 2.19 31.35
CA ASN A 50 4.17 3.16 31.02
C ASN A 50 4.09 3.68 29.57
N GLY A 51 2.90 3.76 28.98
CA GLY A 51 2.78 4.22 27.60
C GLY A 51 1.48 3.78 26.94
N TYR A 52 1.57 3.53 25.64
CA TYR A 52 0.45 3.16 24.80
C TYR A 52 0.83 2.11 23.76
N ASP A 53 -0.08 1.15 23.56
CA ASP A 53 -0.11 0.32 22.37
C ASP A 53 -1.19 0.83 21.43
N VAL A 54 -0.99 0.61 20.14
CA VAL A 54 -1.82 1.17 19.09
C VAL A 54 -2.14 0.12 18.05
N LEU A 55 -3.40 0.07 17.65
CA LEU A 55 -3.84 -0.61 16.44
C LEU A 55 -4.44 0.41 15.48
N VAL A 56 -3.99 0.39 14.23
CA VAL A 56 -4.48 1.26 13.16
C VAL A 56 -4.95 0.42 11.99
N LEU A 57 -6.21 0.61 11.61
CA LEU A 57 -6.74 0.07 10.37
C LEU A 57 -6.46 1.07 9.25
N VAL A 58 -5.70 0.64 8.25
CA VAL A 58 -5.34 1.46 7.09
C VAL A 58 -5.89 0.86 5.81
N GLU A 59 -6.24 1.73 4.87
CA GLU A 59 -6.45 1.36 3.48
C GLU A 59 -5.12 1.43 2.74
N VAL A 60 -4.83 0.41 1.94
CA VAL A 60 -3.61 0.28 1.17
C VAL A 60 -3.94 0.09 -0.32
N LYS A 61 -3.00 0.52 -1.15
CA LYS A 61 -3.03 0.33 -2.59
C LYS A 61 -1.78 -0.44 -3.00
N GLU A 62 -1.97 -1.53 -3.75
CA GLU A 62 -0.86 -2.19 -4.43
C GLU A 62 -0.31 -1.27 -5.52
N GLU A 63 0.98 -0.99 -5.47
CA GLU A 63 1.72 -0.40 -6.58
C GLU A 63 2.02 -1.53 -7.56
N LEU A 64 1.13 -1.69 -8.53
CA LEU A 64 1.45 -2.44 -9.73
C LEU A 64 2.62 -1.72 -10.40
N GLU A 65 3.76 -2.40 -10.56
CA GLU A 65 4.82 -1.88 -11.43
C GLU A 65 4.16 -1.51 -12.77
N PRO A 66 4.35 -0.28 -13.27
CA PRO A 66 3.90 0.04 -14.61
C PRO A 66 4.55 -0.97 -15.53
N LEU A 67 3.72 -1.73 -16.26
CA LEU A 67 4.19 -2.65 -17.30
C LEU A 67 5.15 -1.85 -18.17
N ASN A 68 6.44 -2.14 -18.04
CA ASN A 68 7.50 -1.38 -18.68
C ASN A 68 7.58 -1.87 -20.14
N LEU A 69 6.48 -1.68 -20.87
CA LEU A 69 6.31 -2.07 -22.26
C LEU A 69 7.33 -1.26 -23.07
N LYS A 70 8.36 -1.94 -23.56
CA LYS A 70 9.25 -1.34 -24.55
C LYS A 70 8.45 -1.20 -25.84
N LYS A 71 8.81 -0.23 -26.69
CA LYS A 71 8.17 -0.06 -28.02
C LYS A 71 8.12 -1.36 -28.83
N SER A 72 9.12 -2.23 -28.67
CA SER A 72 9.17 -3.57 -29.26
C SER A 72 8.01 -4.49 -28.86
N ASP A 73 7.53 -4.37 -27.62
CA ASP A 73 6.46 -5.23 -27.08
C ASP A 73 5.09 -4.78 -27.59
N VAL A 74 4.94 -3.49 -27.94
CA VAL A 74 3.74 -2.93 -28.57
C VAL A 74 3.61 -3.36 -30.04
N GLU A 75 4.73 -3.42 -30.77
CA GLU A 75 4.75 -3.88 -32.17
C GLU A 75 4.36 -5.37 -32.29
N ALA A 76 4.80 -6.21 -31.36
CA ALA A 76 4.44 -7.64 -31.33
C ALA A 76 2.93 -7.89 -31.13
N ILE A 77 2.22 -7.02 -30.39
CA ILE A 77 0.76 -7.16 -30.21
C ILE A 77 0.02 -6.84 -31.51
N ILE A 78 0.47 -5.82 -32.25
CA ILE A 78 -0.12 -5.42 -33.52
C ILE A 78 -0.03 -6.57 -34.53
N ASP A 79 1.13 -7.22 -34.63
CA ASP A 79 1.33 -8.35 -35.55
C ASP A 79 0.42 -9.54 -35.24
N ILE A 80 0.19 -9.85 -33.96
CA ILE A 80 -0.71 -10.94 -33.54
C ILE A 80 -2.16 -10.61 -33.90
N THR A 81 -2.62 -9.38 -33.65
CA THR A 81 -4.00 -8.98 -33.97
C THR A 81 -4.26 -8.84 -35.47
N SER A 82 -3.25 -8.42 -36.24
CA SER A 82 -3.34 -8.28 -37.70
C SER A 82 -3.43 -9.64 -38.39
N ALA A 83 -2.75 -10.67 -37.85
CA ALA A 83 -2.83 -12.03 -38.35
C ALA A 83 -4.18 -12.73 -38.12
N VAL A 84 -5.03 -12.18 -37.25
CA VAL A 84 -6.38 -12.69 -36.96
C VAL A 84 -7.43 -12.08 -37.90
N ASP A 85 -7.23 -10.83 -38.35
CA ASP A 85 -8.17 -10.13 -39.24
C ASP A 85 -8.06 -10.61 -40.71
N ASP A 86 -6.91 -11.17 -41.12
CA ASP A 86 -6.68 -11.73 -42.46
C ASP A 86 -7.35 -13.11 -42.70
N ARG A 87 -8.20 -13.61 -41.77
CA ARG A 87 -8.83 -14.94 -41.84
C ARG A 87 -10.37 -14.95 -41.78
N LEU A 88 -11.03 -13.82 -42.03
CA LEU A 88 -12.48 -13.72 -42.21
C LEU A 88 -12.85 -13.32 -43.65
#